data_AF-A0A0N4U7M8-F1
#
_entry.id   AF-A0A0N4U7M8-F1
#
_cell.length_a   1.000
_cell.length_b   1.000
_cell.length_c   1.000
_cell.angle_alpha   90.00
_cell.angle_beta   90.00
_cell.angle_gamma   90.00
#
_symmetry.space_group_name_H-M   'P 1'
#
loop_
_entity.id
_entity.type
_entity.pdbx_description
1 polymer ?
#
loop_
_entity_poly.entity_id
_entity_poly.type
_entity_poly.pdbx_seq_one_letter_code
_entity_poly.pdbx_strand_id
1 'polypeptide(L)'
;MRIAISTSALSIKSTPFKNEIHAALSLYLPNRNVSYTTSEDNDDVLLTLKHGEESQNSNKRNPYKIELINTQLKQSVLGTWFIMNKVCMDLQKGGMMIMCGDESRTHEGYLSIAENMEIPLVNWDLAPVLPNDGPVNKFM
;
A
#
# COMPACT_ATOMS: atom_id res chain seq x y z
N MET A 1 -16.63 -0.69 1.94
CA MET A 1 -16.26 -1.94 1.24
C MET A 1 -14.89 -2.37 1.73
N ARG A 2 -14.79 -3.44 2.54
CA ARG A 2 -13.49 -3.95 3.02
C ARG A 2 -12.87 -4.79 1.89
N ILE A 3 -11.75 -4.36 1.32
CA ILE A 3 -10.91 -5.29 0.53
C ILE A 3 -9.82 -5.79 1.47
N ALA A 4 -10.07 -6.95 2.06
CA ALA A 4 -8.98 -7.82 2.47
C ALA A 4 -8.39 -8.39 1.19
N ILE A 5 -7.19 -7.94 0.81
CA ILE A 5 -6.46 -8.54 -0.29
C ILE A 5 -5.98 -9.89 0.23
N SER A 6 -6.75 -10.93 -0.07
CA SER A 6 -6.42 -12.32 0.21
C SER A 6 -6.26 -13.01 -1.13
N THR A 7 -5.02 -13.23 -1.57
CA THR A 7 -4.73 -14.25 -2.59
C THR A 7 -3.34 -14.87 -2.37
N SER A 8 -3.37 -16.18 -2.16
CA SER A 8 -2.26 -17.13 -2.13
C SER A 8 -1.37 -17.10 -3.38
N ALA A 9 -0.04 -17.05 -3.19
CA ALA A 9 1.01 -17.93 -3.77
C ALA A 9 2.41 -17.25 -3.75
N LEU A 10 3.36 -17.94 -3.10
CA LEU A 10 4.82 -17.95 -3.29
C LEU A 10 5.61 -16.63 -3.53
N SER A 11 6.56 -16.39 -2.62
CA SER A 11 7.98 -16.10 -2.85
C SER A 11 8.41 -14.87 -3.66
N ILE A 12 9.69 -14.55 -3.42
CA ILE A 12 10.51 -13.50 -3.99
C ILE A 12 10.20 -12.18 -3.25
N LYS A 13 11.16 -11.57 -2.54
CA LYS A 13 11.95 -10.53 -3.22
C LYS A 13 11.07 -9.81 -4.28
N SER A 14 10.58 -8.62 -3.96
CA SER A 14 9.91 -7.70 -4.92
C SER A 14 8.66 -8.14 -5.72
N THR A 15 8.09 -9.35 -5.60
CA THR A 15 7.00 -9.81 -6.52
C THR A 15 5.59 -9.90 -5.89
N PRO A 16 5.40 -10.39 -4.65
CA PRO A 16 4.10 -10.47 -3.99
C PRO A 16 3.50 -9.08 -3.73
N PHE A 17 4.31 -8.17 -3.18
CA PHE A 17 3.95 -6.77 -2.95
C PHE A 17 3.51 -6.06 -4.24
N LYS A 18 4.22 -6.35 -5.34
CA LYS A 18 3.89 -5.82 -6.67
C LYS A 18 2.50 -6.22 -7.13
N ASN A 19 2.11 -7.49 -6.90
CA ASN A 19 0.80 -8.00 -7.29
C ASN A 19 -0.32 -7.44 -6.39
N GLU A 20 -0.07 -7.28 -5.08
CA GLU A 20 -1.05 -6.70 -4.17
C GLU A 20 -1.31 -5.22 -4.45
N ILE A 21 -0.25 -4.44 -4.73
CA ILE A 21 -0.40 -3.06 -5.21
C ILE A 21 -1.16 -3.07 -6.53
N HIS A 22 -0.78 -3.91 -7.48
CA HIS A 22 -1.44 -3.93 -8.78
C HIS A 22 -2.93 -4.29 -8.64
N ALA A 23 -3.27 -5.23 -7.76
CA ALA A 23 -4.64 -5.58 -7.42
C ALA A 23 -5.38 -4.43 -6.72
N ALA A 24 -4.77 -3.78 -5.72
CA ALA A 24 -5.35 -2.65 -5.00
C ALA A 24 -5.63 -1.47 -5.95
N LEU A 25 -4.66 -1.14 -6.81
CA LEU A 25 -4.76 -0.12 -7.84
C LEU A 25 -5.72 -0.51 -8.99
N SER A 26 -5.95 -1.80 -9.23
CA SER A 26 -6.89 -2.28 -10.26
C SER A 26 -8.34 -2.33 -9.78
N LEU A 27 -8.55 -2.68 -8.51
CA LEU A 27 -9.89 -2.88 -7.93
C LEU A 27 -10.57 -1.56 -7.59
N TYR A 28 -9.77 -0.52 -7.33
CA TYR A 28 -10.24 0.79 -7.00
C TYR A 28 -9.88 1.74 -8.15
N LEU A 29 -10.88 2.54 -8.58
CA LEU A 29 -10.71 3.63 -9.55
C LEU A 29 -10.50 5.04 -8.93
N PRO A 30 -9.67 5.23 -7.88
CA PRO A 30 -9.31 6.56 -7.46
C PRO A 30 -8.23 7.14 -8.36
N ASN A 31 -8.52 8.34 -8.85
CA ASN A 31 -7.56 9.17 -9.57
C ASN A 31 -6.35 9.56 -8.71
N ARG A 32 -6.40 9.44 -7.37
CA ARG A 32 -5.32 9.89 -6.48
C ARG A 32 -5.19 9.01 -5.23
N ASN A 33 -4.04 8.35 -5.09
CA ASN A 33 -3.68 7.46 -4.01
C ASN A 33 -2.53 8.04 -3.20
N VAL A 34 -2.57 7.89 -1.87
CA VAL A 34 -1.53 8.43 -1.00
C VAL A 34 -0.77 7.29 -0.33
N SER A 35 0.53 7.22 -0.57
CA SER A 35 1.44 6.33 0.16
C SER A 35 2.20 7.07 1.25
N TYR A 36 2.47 6.39 2.35
CA TYR A 36 3.26 6.90 3.46
C TYR A 36 4.45 5.98 3.67
N THR A 37 5.65 6.48 3.37
CA THR A 37 6.91 5.74 3.54
C THR A 37 7.80 6.42 4.57
N THR A 38 8.57 5.66 5.32
CA THR A 38 9.61 6.11 6.25
C THR A 38 10.98 6.11 5.57
N SER A 39 12.04 6.36 6.32
CA SER A 39 13.43 6.15 5.88
C SER A 39 13.87 4.68 5.93
N GLU A 40 13.14 3.83 6.63
CA GLU A 40 13.40 2.38 6.68
C GLU A 40 12.73 1.63 5.54
N ASP A 41 11.69 2.21 4.95
CA ASP A 41 11.14 1.71 3.69
C ASP A 41 12.22 1.79 2.61
N ASN A 42 12.67 0.62 2.15
CA ASN A 42 13.65 0.52 1.08
C ASN A 42 13.13 1.24 -0.17
N ASP A 43 14.05 1.82 -0.97
CA ASP A 43 13.72 2.43 -2.26
C ASP A 43 12.88 1.50 -3.16
N ASP A 44 13.00 0.19 -2.96
CA ASP A 44 12.20 -0.86 -3.59
C ASP A 44 10.68 -0.70 -3.42
N VAL A 45 10.20 -0.25 -2.25
CA VAL A 45 8.77 -0.05 -1.99
C VAL A 45 8.22 1.04 -2.90
N LEU A 46 8.90 2.20 -2.91
CA LEU A 46 8.52 3.33 -3.74
C LEU A 46 8.64 3.01 -5.24
N LEU A 47 9.70 2.30 -5.64
CA LEU A 47 9.87 1.81 -7.01
C LEU A 47 8.72 0.90 -7.42
N THR A 48 8.28 0.00 -6.54
CA THR A 48 7.19 -0.93 -6.81
C THR A 48 5.86 -0.19 -6.94
N LEU A 49 5.57 0.76 -6.06
CA LEU A 49 4.37 1.59 -6.12
C LEU A 49 4.31 2.40 -7.42
N LYS A 50 5.41 3.07 -7.79
CA LYS A 50 5.51 3.82 -9.06
C LYS A 50 5.34 2.93 -10.28
N HIS A 51 5.94 1.74 -10.26
CA HIS A 51 5.75 0.79 -11.34
C HIS A 51 4.27 0.35 -11.46
N GLY A 52 3.59 0.17 -10.33
CA GLY A 52 2.15 -0.10 -10.30
C GLY A 52 1.33 1.01 -10.95
N GLU A 53 1.61 2.26 -10.59
CA GLU A 53 1.00 3.45 -11.21
C GLU A 53 1.23 3.49 -12.73
N GLU A 54 2.48 3.36 -13.19
CA GLU A 54 2.83 3.37 -14.61
C GLU A 54 2.15 2.23 -15.38
N SER A 55 2.11 1.02 -14.80
CA SER A 55 1.45 -0.13 -15.41
C SER A 55 -0.05 0.11 -15.59
N GLN A 56 -0.72 0.67 -14.59
CA GLN A 56 -2.15 1.00 -14.68
C GLN A 56 -2.41 2.14 -15.67
N ASN A 57 -1.55 3.16 -15.66
CA ASN A 57 -1.69 4.32 -16.53
C ASN A 57 -1.34 4.02 -17.99
N SER A 58 -0.48 3.05 -18.27
CA SER A 58 -0.16 2.63 -19.64
C SER A 58 -1.23 1.71 -20.26
N ASN A 59 -2.12 1.14 -19.43
CA ASN A 59 -3.21 0.30 -19.92
C ASN A 59 -4.25 1.12 -20.68
N LYS A 60 -4.29 0.97 -22.01
CA LYS A 60 -5.26 1.66 -22.90
C LYS A 60 -6.71 1.27 -22.66
N ARG A 61 -6.96 0.14 -22.00
CA ARG A 61 -8.32 -0.30 -21.63
C ARG A 61 -8.79 0.33 -20.32
N ASN A 62 -7.90 0.96 -19.55
CA ASN A 62 -8.26 1.63 -18.31
C ASN A 62 -8.78 3.05 -18.64
N PRO A 63 -10.08 3.34 -18.41
CA PRO A 63 -10.63 4.67 -18.67
C PRO A 63 -10.17 5.73 -17.67
N TYR A 64 -9.54 5.33 -16.57
CA TYR A 64 -9.07 6.24 -15.52
C TYR A 64 -7.54 6.20 -15.42
N LYS A 65 -6.97 7.32 -14.96
CA LYS A 65 -5.55 7.43 -14.61
C LYS A 65 -5.43 7.60 -13.11
N ILE A 66 -4.41 6.96 -12.55
CA ILE A 66 -4.09 6.99 -11.15
C ILE A 66 -2.91 7.93 -10.96
N GLU A 67 -2.97 8.77 -9.94
CA GLU A 67 -1.85 9.57 -9.45
C GLU A 67 -1.41 9.02 -8.09
N LEU A 68 -0.15 8.65 -7.96
CA LEU A 68 0.43 8.25 -6.68
C LEU A 68 1.14 9.46 -6.03
N ILE A 69 0.70 9.82 -4.83
CA ILE A 69 1.39 10.80 -3.98
C ILE A 69 2.10 10.05 -2.88
N ASN A 70 3.43 10.13 -2.86
CA ASN A 70 4.21 9.63 -1.73
C ASN A 70 4.50 10.75 -0.72
N THR A 71 4.09 10.54 0.53
CA THR A 71 4.46 11.37 1.68
C THR A 71 5.52 10.63 2.48
N GLN A 72 6.76 11.13 2.45
CA GLN A 72 7.84 10.58 3.29
C GLN A 72 7.74 11.11 4.73
N LEU A 73 7.68 10.20 5.69
CA LEU A 73 7.56 10.47 7.11
C LEU A 73 8.95 10.43 7.77
N LYS A 74 9.27 11.48 8.54
CA LYS A 74 10.53 11.54 9.29
C LYS A 74 10.38 10.74 10.60
N GLN A 75 11.26 9.76 10.80
CA GLN A 75 11.26 8.86 11.97
C GLN A 75 11.20 9.57 13.33
N SER A 76 11.84 10.73 13.47
CA SER A 76 11.92 11.44 14.74
C SER A 76 10.58 12.04 15.21
N VAL A 77 9.50 11.92 14.44
CA VAL A 77 8.17 12.51 14.73
C VAL A 77 7.02 11.52 14.48
N LEU A 78 7.26 10.21 14.59
CA LEU A 78 6.23 9.17 14.38
C LEU A 78 5.30 9.00 15.60
N GLY A 79 4.58 10.07 15.96
CA GLY A 79 3.45 9.97 16.89
C GLY A 79 2.14 9.72 16.15
N THR A 80 1.24 8.92 16.73
CA THR A 80 -0.09 8.65 16.15
C THR A 80 -0.84 9.93 15.76
N TRP A 81 -0.77 10.97 16.60
CA TRP A 81 -1.36 12.28 16.31
C TRP A 81 -0.74 12.96 15.08
N PHE A 82 0.58 12.85 14.89
CA PHE A 82 1.26 13.43 13.74
C PHE A 82 0.82 12.73 12.45
N ILE A 83 0.79 11.39 12.47
CA ILE A 83 0.27 10.59 11.36
C ILE A 83 -1.15 11.01 11.03
N MET A 84 -2.02 11.08 12.03
CA MET A 84 -3.41 11.45 11.80
C MET A 84 -3.55 12.82 11.13
N ASN A 85 -2.84 13.83 11.63
CA ASN A 85 -2.85 15.17 11.00
C ASN A 85 -2.34 15.11 9.57
N LYS A 86 -1.23 14.40 9.34
CA LYS A 86 -0.61 14.36 8.02
C LYS A 86 -1.52 13.64 7.02
N VAL A 87 -2.13 12.54 7.41
CA VAL A 87 -3.09 11.79 6.60
C VAL A 87 -4.30 12.66 6.28
N CYS A 88 -4.92 13.29 7.29
CA CYS A 88 -6.06 14.19 7.07
C CYS A 88 -5.73 15.34 6.11
N MET A 89 -4.53 15.94 6.20
CA MET A 89 -4.09 17.00 5.28
C MET A 89 -3.96 16.52 3.83
N ASP A 90 -3.49 15.29 3.61
CA ASP A 90 -3.34 14.76 2.26
C ASP A 90 -4.69 14.26 1.71
N LEU A 91 -5.56 13.71 2.57
CA LEU A 91 -6.96 13.40 2.22
C LEU A 91 -7.75 14.66 1.83
N GLN A 92 -7.52 15.79 2.51
CA GLN A 92 -8.13 17.08 2.17
C GLN A 92 -7.80 17.53 0.73
N LYS A 93 -6.67 17.07 0.16
CA LYS A 93 -6.28 17.33 -1.23
C LYS A 93 -6.89 16.35 -2.24
N GLY A 94 -7.84 15.51 -1.82
CA GLY A 94 -8.53 14.54 -2.66
C GLY A 94 -7.87 13.16 -2.71
N GLY A 95 -7.08 12.77 -1.71
CA GLY A 95 -6.62 11.39 -1.58
C GLY A 95 -7.79 10.44 -1.32
N MET A 96 -7.82 9.31 -2.03
CA MET A 96 -8.95 8.35 -1.99
C MET A 96 -8.54 6.94 -1.56
N MET A 97 -7.26 6.72 -1.29
CA MET A 97 -6.74 5.48 -0.71
C MET A 97 -5.51 5.81 0.13
N ILE A 98 -5.38 5.12 1.26
CA ILE A 98 -4.23 5.18 2.15
C ILE A 98 -3.40 3.91 1.92
N MET A 99 -2.11 4.07 1.62
CA MET A 99 -1.14 2.98 1.58
C MET A 99 -0.03 3.26 2.59
N CYS A 100 0.30 2.33 3.47
CA CYS A 100 1.41 2.50 4.42
C CYS A 100 2.14 1.19 4.73
N GLY A 101 3.35 1.32 5.25
CA GLY A 101 4.14 0.26 5.87
C GLY A 101 4.35 0.64 7.30
N ASP A 102 3.56 0.04 8.20
CA ASP A 102 3.65 0.34 9.61
C ASP A 102 3.02 -0.78 10.45
N GLU A 103 3.83 -1.55 11.16
CA GLU A 103 3.37 -2.52 12.17
C GLU A 103 3.31 -1.92 13.59
N SER A 104 3.72 -0.67 13.75
CA SER A 104 3.84 -0.06 15.06
C SER A 104 2.51 0.54 15.54
N ARG A 105 2.52 1.18 16.70
CA ARG A 105 1.34 1.84 17.29
C ARG A 105 0.77 2.95 16.38
N THR A 106 1.55 3.49 15.45
CA THR A 106 1.05 4.48 14.49
C THR A 106 0.08 3.89 13.47
N HIS A 107 0.07 2.57 13.27
CA HIS A 107 -0.92 1.86 12.44
C HIS A 107 -2.37 2.20 12.83
N GLU A 108 -2.65 2.25 14.13
CA GLU A 108 -3.98 2.60 14.67
C GLU A 108 -4.45 3.98 14.22
N GLY A 109 -3.52 4.92 13.97
CA GLY A 109 -3.85 6.23 13.43
C GLY A 109 -4.36 6.17 12.00
N TYR A 110 -3.70 5.36 11.15
CA TYR A 110 -4.18 5.10 9.79
C TYR A 110 -5.51 4.38 9.79
N LEU A 111 -5.63 3.32 10.61
CA LEU A 111 -6.84 2.51 10.71
C LEU A 111 -8.03 3.35 11.18
N SER A 112 -7.85 4.15 12.23
CA SER A 112 -8.89 5.04 12.74
C SER A 112 -9.38 6.02 11.67
N ILE A 113 -8.49 6.60 10.87
CA ILE A 113 -8.92 7.51 9.79
C ILE A 113 -9.63 6.75 8.68
N ALA A 114 -9.06 5.63 8.24
CA ALA A 114 -9.63 4.81 7.17
C ALA A 114 -11.06 4.36 7.52
N GLU A 115 -11.28 3.92 8.76
CA GLU A 115 -12.59 3.49 9.23
C GLU A 115 -13.58 4.66 9.35
N ASN A 116 -13.17 5.79 9.93
CA ASN A 116 -14.08 6.94 10.14
C ASN A 116 -14.43 7.66 8.83
N MET A 117 -13.51 7.67 7.86
CA MET A 117 -13.69 8.32 6.56
C MET A 117 -14.20 7.36 5.48
N GLU A 118 -14.36 6.07 5.80
CA GLU A 118 -14.71 5.00 4.86
C GLU A 118 -13.76 4.88 3.65
N ILE A 119 -12.47 5.16 3.86
CA ILE A 119 -11.44 5.13 2.83
C ILE A 119 -10.68 3.79 2.88
N PRO A 120 -10.37 3.17 1.73
CA PRO A 120 -9.54 1.97 1.71
C PRO A 120 -8.16 2.22 2.32
N LEU A 121 -7.73 1.28 3.17
CA LEU A 121 -6.40 1.21 3.74
C LEU A 121 -5.71 -0.07 3.27
N VAL A 122 -4.52 0.08 2.70
CA VAL A 122 -3.62 -1.02 2.37
C VAL A 122 -2.38 -0.86 3.24
N ASN A 123 -2.10 -1.86 4.09
CA ASN A 123 -0.85 -1.91 4.84
C ASN A 123 0.01 -3.06 4.33
N TRP A 124 1.19 -2.74 3.82
CA TRP A 124 2.07 -3.74 3.22
C TRP A 124 2.94 -4.50 4.20
N ASP A 125 3.19 -3.96 5.39
CA ASP A 125 3.92 -4.71 6.43
C ASP A 125 3.00 -5.74 7.09
N LEU A 126 1.71 -5.43 7.20
CA LEU A 126 0.70 -6.40 7.66
C LEU A 126 0.27 -7.40 6.58
N ALA A 127 0.88 -7.34 5.40
CA ALA A 127 0.61 -8.31 4.35
C ALA A 127 1.05 -9.70 4.85
N PRO A 128 0.19 -10.73 4.73
CA PRO A 128 0.53 -12.06 5.20
C PRO A 128 1.78 -12.56 4.47
N VAL A 129 2.82 -12.90 5.23
CA VAL A 129 4.01 -13.56 4.68
C VAL A 129 3.60 -14.95 4.23
N LEU A 130 3.50 -15.14 2.92
CA LEU A 130 3.19 -16.44 2.35
C LEU A 130 4.32 -17.43 2.63
N PRO A 131 4.02 -18.67 3.05
CA PRO A 131 5.05 -19.68 3.26
C PRO A 131 5.73 -19.98 1.91
N ASN A 132 6.98 -19.57 1.77
CA ASN A 132 7.83 -19.94 0.65
C ASN A 132 7.98 -21.47 0.62
N ASP A 133 7.74 -22.06 -0.56
CA ASP A 133 8.29 -23.34 -1.01
C ASP A 133 8.71 -24.30 0.10
N GLY A 134 7.80 -25.18 0.50
CA GLY A 134 8.24 -26.44 1.11
C GLY A 134 9.33 -27.06 0.23
N PRO A 135 10.31 -27.79 0.80
CA PRO A 135 11.34 -28.41 0.00
C PRO A 135 10.64 -29.25 -1.07
N VAL A 136 10.98 -29.02 -2.35
CA VAL A 136 10.59 -29.94 -3.42
C VAL A 136 11.05 -31.32 -2.96
N ASN A 137 10.10 -32.16 -2.57
CA ASN A 137 10.39 -33.56 -2.26
C ASN A 137 10.93 -34.16 -3.57
N LYS A 138 12.26 -34.30 -3.65
CA LYS A 138 12.96 -35.07 -4.70
C LYS A 138 12.75 -36.60 -4.54
N PHE A 139 11.58 -36.99 -4.05
CA PHE A 139 11.16 -38.37 -3.90
C PHE A 139 9.70 -38.50 -4.37
N MET A 140 9.52 -38.40 -5.69
CA MET A 140 8.44 -39.05 -6.41
C MET A 140 8.97 -39.51 -7.76
#